data_AF-A0A218WYG9-F1
#
_entry.id   AF-A0A218WYG9-F1
#
_cell.length_a   1.000
_cell.length_b   1.000
_cell.length_c   1.000
_cell.angle_alpha   90.00
_cell.angle_beta   90.00
_cell.angle_gamma   90.00
#
_symmetry.space_group_name_H-M   'P 1'
#
loop_
_entity.id
_entity.type
_entity.pdbx_description
1 polymer ?
#
loop_
_entity_poly.entity_id
_entity_poly.type
_entity_poly.pdbx_seq_one_letter_code
_entity_poly.pdbx_strand_id
1 'polypeptide(L)'
;MGHRRFLDSQHSWRKSKKFDGKSEYRSKPEELSGDDVLRQLRQVENVRFGKPPNQRKRKRSDGELNWTKRSIFFELPYWKTLKLRHNLDVMHIEKNICENILSTLMNIEKKTKDNIKTRLDLEELGIRKELHLQRDGDR
;
A
#
# COMPACT_ATOMS: atom_id res chain seq x y z
N MET A 1 16.77 -6.90 -14.85
CA MET A 1 17.61 -8.11 -14.78
C MET A 1 18.61 -7.94 -13.65
N GLY A 2 18.66 -8.87 -12.69
CA GLY A 2 19.47 -8.70 -11.47
C GLY A 2 18.86 -9.31 -10.19
N HIS A 3 17.72 -10.00 -10.29
CA HIS A 3 17.08 -10.65 -9.14
C HIS A 3 17.95 -11.74 -8.49
N ARG A 4 18.98 -12.25 -9.19
CA ARG A 4 19.98 -13.18 -8.62
C ARG A 4 20.81 -12.57 -7.49
N ARG A 5 20.78 -11.24 -7.34
CA ARG A 5 21.40 -10.51 -6.21
C ARG A 5 20.74 -10.82 -4.86
N PHE A 6 19.51 -11.34 -4.85
CA PHE A 6 18.84 -11.75 -3.61
C PHE A 6 19.20 -13.16 -3.14
N LEU A 7 19.85 -13.95 -3.99
CA LEU A 7 20.39 -15.26 -3.61
C LEU A 7 21.65 -15.08 -2.77
N ASP A 8 21.96 -16.09 -1.95
CA ASP A 8 23.22 -16.15 -1.18
C ASP A 8 24.44 -15.88 -2.07
N SER A 9 25.44 -15.19 -1.53
CA SER A 9 26.66 -14.83 -2.25
C SER A 9 27.36 -16.02 -2.93
N GLN A 10 27.29 -17.22 -2.34
CA GLN A 10 27.92 -18.43 -2.86
C GLN A 10 26.99 -19.29 -3.72
N HIS A 11 25.74 -18.86 -3.93
CA HIS A 11 24.75 -19.62 -4.67
C HIS A 11 25.19 -19.89 -6.13
N SER A 12 25.10 -21.14 -6.59
CA SER A 12 25.57 -21.58 -7.92
C SER A 12 24.98 -20.76 -9.08
N TRP A 13 23.70 -20.39 -8.97
CA TRP A 13 23.00 -19.58 -9.96
C TRP A 13 23.54 -18.16 -10.13
N ARG A 14 24.26 -17.61 -9.15
CA ARG A 14 24.97 -16.33 -9.32
C ARG A 14 26.14 -16.47 -10.29
N LYS A 15 26.85 -17.60 -10.26
CA LYS A 15 28.02 -17.88 -11.10
C LYS A 15 27.62 -18.31 -12.51
N SER A 16 26.44 -18.93 -12.65
CA SER A 16 25.90 -19.41 -13.94
C SER A 16 25.66 -18.29 -14.95
N LYS A 17 26.13 -18.50 -16.19
CA LYS A 17 25.89 -17.61 -17.33
C LYS A 17 24.62 -17.95 -18.13
N LYS A 18 23.89 -19.00 -17.73
CA LYS A 18 22.71 -19.49 -18.48
C LYS A 18 21.54 -18.51 -18.54
N PHE A 19 21.49 -17.51 -17.66
CA PHE A 19 20.37 -16.55 -17.58
C PHE A 19 20.55 -15.35 -18.51
N ASP A 20 21.59 -14.53 -18.29
CA ASP A 20 21.82 -13.27 -19.00
C ASP A 20 23.25 -13.15 -19.57
N GLY A 21 23.96 -14.28 -19.66
CA GLY A 21 25.36 -14.35 -20.10
C GLY A 21 26.38 -13.82 -19.08
N LYS A 22 25.95 -13.25 -17.96
CA LYS A 22 26.81 -12.61 -16.96
C LYS A 22 26.74 -13.34 -15.61
N SER A 23 27.85 -13.33 -14.89
CA SER A 23 27.89 -13.77 -13.49
C SER A 23 27.54 -12.58 -12.58
N GLU A 24 26.74 -12.82 -11.55
CA GLU A 24 26.18 -11.77 -10.67
C GLU A 24 26.83 -11.82 -9.29
N TYR A 25 27.86 -10.99 -9.09
CA TYR A 25 28.61 -10.90 -7.83
C TYR A 25 28.17 -9.72 -6.95
N ARG A 26 27.28 -8.84 -7.43
CA ARG A 26 26.86 -7.67 -6.66
C ARG A 26 26.10 -8.09 -5.41
N SER A 27 26.24 -7.31 -4.34
CA SER A 27 25.42 -7.45 -3.13
C SER A 27 23.94 -7.19 -3.45
N LYS A 28 23.03 -7.69 -2.60
CA LYS A 28 21.62 -7.29 -2.72
C LYS A 28 21.49 -5.76 -2.65
N PRO A 29 20.55 -5.14 -3.40
CA PRO A 29 20.26 -3.73 -3.21
C PRO A 29 19.97 -3.44 -1.74
N GLU A 30 20.38 -2.27 -1.27
CA GLU A 30 20.07 -1.83 0.09
C GLU A 30 18.57 -1.64 0.23
N GLU A 31 18.00 -2.23 1.28
CA GLU A 31 16.59 -2.10 1.60
C GLU A 31 16.40 -0.79 2.35
N LEU A 32 15.61 0.13 1.79
CA LEU A 32 15.30 1.39 2.45
C LEU A 32 14.34 1.13 3.61
N SER A 33 14.70 1.60 4.80
CA SER A 33 13.82 1.58 5.95
C SER A 33 12.63 2.52 5.76
N GLY A 34 11.52 2.21 6.45
CA GLY A 34 11.03 3.16 7.45
C GLY A 34 11.19 4.63 7.16
N ASP A 35 12.15 5.12 7.91
CA ASP A 35 12.47 6.52 8.04
C ASP A 35 13.28 7.01 6.85
N ASP A 36 14.01 6.13 6.15
CA ASP A 36 14.77 6.48 4.96
C ASP A 36 13.85 6.92 3.82
N VAL A 37 12.77 6.18 3.60
CA VAL A 37 11.73 6.53 2.63
C VAL A 37 11.05 7.84 3.00
N LEU A 38 10.75 8.05 4.29
CA LEU A 38 10.16 9.31 4.76
C LEU A 38 11.12 10.50 4.59
N ARG A 39 12.43 10.31 4.84
CA ARG A 39 13.46 11.33 4.59
C ARG A 39 13.52 11.71 3.11
N GLN A 40 13.50 10.71 2.21
CA GLN A 40 13.48 10.96 0.77
C GLN A 40 12.20 11.70 0.33
N LEU A 41 11.02 11.28 0.82
CA LEU A 41 9.75 11.90 0.45
C LEU A 41 9.59 13.35 0.93
N ARG A 42 10.28 13.75 2.02
CA ARG A 42 10.31 15.16 2.42
C ARG A 42 10.99 16.06 1.39
N GLN A 43 11.89 15.52 0.59
CA GLN A 43 12.59 16.26 -0.47
C GLN A 43 11.75 16.37 -1.76
N VAL A 44 10.62 15.65 -1.85
CA VAL A 44 9.72 15.65 -3.01
C VAL A 44 8.74 16.82 -2.85
N GLU A 45 9.20 18.03 -3.16
CA GLU A 45 8.35 19.22 -3.18
C GLU A 45 7.79 19.51 -4.58
N ASN A 46 6.55 20.02 -4.62
CA ASN A 46 5.90 20.64 -5.78
C ASN A 46 5.97 19.87 -7.10
N VAL A 47 5.48 18.63 -7.08
CA VAL A 47 5.29 17.86 -8.32
C VAL A 47 4.16 18.49 -9.13
N ARG A 48 4.51 19.08 -10.28
CA ARG A 48 3.52 19.54 -11.26
C ARG A 48 2.78 18.33 -11.82
N PHE A 49 1.50 18.18 -11.49
CA PHE A 49 0.67 17.10 -12.05
C PHE A 49 0.33 17.33 -13.53
N GLY A 50 0.02 16.26 -14.25
CA GLY A 50 -0.42 16.32 -15.66
C GLY A 50 0.68 16.17 -16.71
N LYS A 51 0.27 16.17 -17.98
CA LYS A 51 1.17 16.07 -19.13
C LYS A 51 1.99 17.36 -19.24
N PRO A 52 3.31 17.27 -19.48
CA PRO A 52 4.09 18.47 -19.78
C PRO A 52 3.56 19.10 -21.07
N PRO A 53 3.58 20.45 -21.17
CA PRO A 53 3.03 21.17 -22.32
C PRO A 53 3.60 20.71 -23.67
N ASN A 54 4.85 20.22 -23.68
CA ASN A 54 5.52 19.76 -24.90
C ASN A 54 5.41 18.25 -25.17
N GLN A 55 4.54 17.50 -24.48
CA GLN A 55 4.33 16.04 -24.60
C GLN A 55 5.57 15.14 -24.42
N ARG A 56 6.76 15.71 -24.17
CA ARG A 56 7.99 14.96 -23.93
C ARG A 56 7.95 14.32 -22.53
N LYS A 57 8.37 13.06 -22.42
CA LYS A 57 8.55 12.40 -21.12
C LYS A 57 9.49 13.25 -20.26
N ARG A 58 9.11 13.52 -19.00
CA ARG A 58 10.01 14.19 -18.03
C ARG A 58 11.27 13.33 -17.89
N LYS A 59 12.43 13.90 -18.25
CA LYS A 59 13.72 13.27 -17.99
C LYS A 59 14.04 13.47 -16.51
N ARG A 60 14.51 12.41 -15.86
CA ARG A 60 15.09 12.48 -14.50
C ARG A 60 16.59 12.70 -14.64
N SER A 61 17.16 13.55 -13.79
CA SER A 61 18.61 13.66 -13.64
C SER A 61 19.18 12.52 -12.79
N ASP A 62 20.48 12.24 -12.93
CA ASP A 62 21.17 11.10 -12.28
C ASP A 62 21.32 11.24 -10.74
N GLY A 63 20.73 12.26 -10.14
CA GLY A 63 20.63 12.45 -8.69
C GLY A 63 19.20 12.62 -8.18
N GLU A 64 18.20 12.56 -9.06
CA GLU A 64 16.79 12.70 -8.68
C GLU A 64 16.25 11.43 -8.06
N LEU A 65 15.53 11.59 -6.94
CA LEU A 65 14.83 10.49 -6.31
C LEU A 65 13.82 9.85 -7.26
N ASN A 66 13.60 8.55 -7.10
CA ASN A 66 12.64 7.80 -7.93
C ASN A 66 11.16 8.18 -7.67
N TRP A 67 10.92 8.96 -6.63
CA TRP A 67 9.60 9.38 -6.18
C TRP A 67 9.04 10.50 -7.06
N THR A 68 7.82 10.30 -7.55
CA THR A 68 7.09 11.30 -8.36
C THR A 68 5.89 11.88 -7.65
N LYS A 69 5.45 11.29 -6.54
CA LYS A 69 4.32 11.77 -5.76
C LYS A 69 4.51 11.35 -4.32
N ARG A 70 4.14 12.24 -3.40
CA ARG A 70 3.92 11.90 -2.00
C ARG A 70 2.42 11.59 -1.82
N SER A 71 2.10 10.38 -1.39
CA SER A 71 0.73 10.02 -1.00
C SER A 71 0.43 10.58 0.40
N ILE A 72 -0.83 10.93 0.66
CA ILE A 72 -1.30 11.37 1.98
C ILE A 72 -1.07 10.29 3.06
N PHE A 73 -1.01 9.02 2.65
CA PHE A 73 -0.75 7.93 3.58
C PHE A 73 0.59 8.02 4.29
N PHE A 74 1.57 8.72 3.72
CA PHE A 74 2.86 8.96 4.38
C PHE A 74 2.77 9.93 5.56
N GLU A 75 1.63 10.59 5.77
CA GLU A 75 1.34 11.44 6.93
C GLU A 75 0.74 10.66 8.10
N LEU A 76 0.26 9.43 7.85
CA LEU A 76 -0.35 8.62 8.89
C LEU A 76 0.70 8.14 9.91
N PRO A 77 0.46 8.29 11.23
CA PRO A 77 1.46 7.97 12.27
C PRO A 77 1.99 6.53 12.23
N TYR A 78 1.17 5.58 11.78
CA TYR A 78 1.50 4.16 11.68
C TYR A 78 2.19 3.78 10.36
N TRP A 79 2.30 4.70 9.40
CA TRP A 79 2.88 4.38 8.09
C TRP A 79 4.36 3.96 8.20
N LYS A 80 5.08 4.57 9.14
CA LYS A 80 6.49 4.25 9.46
C LYS A 80 6.68 2.84 10.02
N THR A 81 5.66 2.21 10.58
CA THR A 81 5.74 0.87 11.17
C THR A 81 5.28 -0.24 10.23
N LEU A 82 4.67 0.11 9.08
CA LEU A 82 4.24 -0.87 8.09
C LEU A 82 5.43 -1.49 7.35
N LYS A 83 5.45 -2.83 7.25
CA LYS A 83 6.45 -3.59 6.48
C LYS A 83 6.14 -3.61 4.97
N LEU A 84 4.86 -3.56 4.57
CA LEU A 84 4.41 -3.72 3.18
C LEU A 84 3.80 -2.43 2.59
N ARG A 85 4.57 -1.33 2.60
CA ARG A 85 4.07 -0.01 2.17
C ARG A 85 3.77 0.11 0.68
N HIS A 86 4.48 -0.67 -0.14
CA HIS A 86 4.38 -0.61 -1.60
C HIS A 86 3.23 -1.46 -2.16
N ASN A 87 2.51 -2.21 -1.31
CA ASN A 87 1.41 -3.09 -1.74
C ASN A 87 0.03 -2.48 -1.46
N LEU A 88 -0.03 -1.24 -1.00
CA LEU A 88 -1.30 -0.58 -0.70
C LEU A 88 -1.81 0.13 -1.94
N ASP A 89 -2.76 -0.52 -2.62
CA ASP A 89 -3.47 0.07 -3.74
C ASP A 89 -4.54 1.05 -3.22
N VAL A 90 -4.14 2.32 -3.17
CA VAL A 90 -4.98 3.42 -2.67
C VAL A 90 -6.34 3.44 -3.35
N MET A 91 -6.38 3.26 -4.67
CA MET A 91 -7.61 3.33 -5.44
C MET A 91 -8.58 2.21 -5.05
N HIS A 92 -8.09 0.98 -4.88
CA HIS A 92 -8.92 -0.13 -4.44
C HIS A 92 -9.35 0.00 -2.97
N ILE A 93 -8.47 0.51 -2.10
CA ILE A 93 -8.80 0.76 -0.69
C ILE A 93 -9.87 1.84 -0.57
N GLU A 94 -9.69 2.99 -1.23
CA GLU A 94 -10.66 4.08 -1.22
C GLU A 94 -12.00 3.64 -1.82
N LYS A 95 -11.98 2.94 -2.97
CA LYS A 95 -13.19 2.39 -3.57
C LYS A 95 -13.93 1.47 -2.61
N ASN A 96 -13.22 0.54 -1.96
CA ASN A 96 -13.82 -0.41 -1.04
C ASN A 96 -14.47 0.28 0.18
N ILE A 97 -13.78 1.23 0.79
CA ILE A 97 -14.29 1.96 1.95
C ILE A 97 -15.49 2.84 1.57
N CYS A 98 -15.37 3.62 0.50
CA CYS A 98 -16.44 4.51 0.04
C CYS A 98 -17.68 3.73 -0.40
N GLU A 99 -17.54 2.62 -1.13
CA GLU A 99 -18.68 1.79 -1.53
C GLU A 99 -19.40 1.19 -0.32
N ASN A 100 -18.66 0.73 0.70
CA ASN A 100 -19.26 0.20 1.92
C ASN A 100 -20.00 1.29 2.72
N ILE A 101 -19.41 2.48 2.88
CA ILE A 101 -20.05 3.60 3.56
C ILE A 101 -21.30 4.05 2.80
N LEU A 102 -21.18 4.26 1.49
CA LEU A 102 -22.29 4.71 0.65
C LEU A 102 -23.44 3.69 0.65
N SER A 103 -23.11 2.40 0.51
CA SER A 103 -24.12 1.33 0.51
C SER A 103 -24.86 1.27 1.84
N THR A 104 -24.16 1.51 2.96
CA THR A 104 -24.76 1.56 4.30
C THR A 104 -25.64 2.81 4.47
N LEU A 105 -25.16 3.99 4.06
CA LEU A 105 -25.94 5.24 4.16
C LEU A 105 -27.20 5.22 3.30
N MET A 106 -27.12 4.63 2.10
CA MET A 106 -28.24 4.53 1.16
C MET A 106 -29.13 3.30 1.42
N ASN A 107 -28.84 2.52 2.45
CA ASN A 107 -29.54 1.27 2.80
C ASN A 107 -29.78 0.34 1.59
N ILE A 108 -28.75 0.16 0.75
CA ILE A 108 -28.86 -0.65 -0.46
C ILE A 108 -28.85 -2.13 -0.06
N GLU A 109 -29.99 -2.80 -0.26
CA GLU A 109 -30.14 -4.23 0.03
C GLU A 109 -29.00 -5.06 -0.58
N LYS A 110 -28.44 -5.99 0.21
CA LYS A 110 -27.35 -6.91 -0.14
C LYS A 110 -25.97 -6.28 -0.40
N LYS A 111 -25.82 -4.95 -0.34
CA LYS A 111 -24.51 -4.27 -0.43
C LYS A 111 -24.07 -3.63 0.89
N THR A 112 -24.97 -3.49 1.85
CA THR A 112 -24.65 -2.99 3.19
C THR A 112 -23.70 -3.97 3.91
N LYS A 113 -22.71 -3.44 4.62
CA LYS A 113 -21.87 -4.23 5.53
C LYS A 113 -22.52 -4.43 6.89
N ASP A 114 -23.67 -3.83 7.10
CA ASP A 114 -24.53 -4.05 8.23
C ASP A 114 -25.36 -5.33 8.03
N ASN A 115 -24.94 -6.40 8.67
CA ASN A 115 -25.58 -7.71 8.59
C ASN A 115 -25.64 -8.35 9.99
N ILE A 116 -26.48 -9.37 10.16
CA ILE A 116 -26.67 -10.06 11.44
C ILE A 116 -25.34 -10.58 12.02
N LYS A 117 -24.43 -11.10 11.17
CA LYS A 117 -23.12 -11.57 11.64
C LYS A 117 -22.25 -10.42 12.15
N THR A 118 -22.18 -9.31 11.41
CA THR A 118 -21.47 -8.10 11.84
C THR A 118 -22.02 -7.59 13.17
N ARG A 119 -23.33 -7.71 13.40
CA ARG A 119 -23.98 -7.30 14.66
C ARG A 119 -23.64 -8.22 15.84
N LEU A 120 -23.48 -9.52 15.59
CA LEU A 120 -22.96 -10.50 16.56
C LEU A 120 -21.48 -10.26 16.86
N ASP A 121 -20.66 -9.98 15.84
CA ASP A 121 -19.24 -9.65 16.02
C ASP A 121 -19.07 -8.39 16.89
N LEU A 122 -19.95 -7.39 16.74
CA LEU A 122 -19.98 -6.19 17.59
C LEU A 122 -20.32 -6.51 19.06
N GLU A 123 -21.21 -7.48 19.29
CA GLU A 123 -21.55 -7.97 20.63
C GLU A 123 -20.35 -8.68 21.28
N GLU A 124 -19.69 -9.58 20.54
CA GLU A 124 -18.49 -10.29 20.98
C GLU A 124 -17.32 -9.33 21.31
N LEU A 125 -17.13 -8.31 20.47
CA LEU A 125 -16.10 -7.28 20.68
C LEU A 125 -16.47 -6.26 21.77
N GLY A 126 -17.70 -6.29 22.30
CA GLY A 126 -18.15 -5.40 23.39
C GLY A 126 -18.25 -3.92 23.01
N ILE A 127 -18.32 -3.60 21.72
CA ILE A 127 -18.34 -2.23 21.19
C ILE A 127 -19.71 -1.89 20.60
N ARG A 128 -20.13 -0.62 20.69
CA ARG A 128 -21.40 -0.10 20.13
C ARG A 128 -22.64 -0.90 20.57
N LYS A 129 -22.91 -0.90 21.88
CA LYS A 129 -24.02 -1.63 22.52
C LYS A 129 -25.39 -1.31 21.91
N GLU A 130 -25.57 -0.08 21.44
CA GLU A 130 -26.76 0.40 20.76
C GLU A 130 -27.05 -0.31 19.43
N LEU A 131 -26.03 -0.98 18.84
CA LEU A 131 -26.15 -1.72 17.60
C LEU A 131 -26.26 -3.23 17.82
N HIS A 132 -26.26 -3.74 19.06
CA HIS A 132 -26.37 -5.18 19.31
C HIS A 132 -27.76 -5.71 18.93
N LEU A 133 -27.83 -6.98 18.54
CA LEU A 133 -29.11 -7.60 18.21
C LEU A 133 -29.96 -7.68 19.49
N GLN A 134 -31.13 -7.06 19.46
CA GLN A 134 -32.12 -7.24 20.51
C GLN A 134 -32.77 -8.61 20.30
N ARG A 135 -32.70 -9.47 21.33
CA ARG A 135 -33.45 -10.72 21.34
C ARG A 135 -34.90 -10.37 21.58
N ASP A 136 -35.71 -10.39 20.53
CA ASP A 136 -37.15 -10.16 20.67
C ASP A 136 -37.76 -11.40 21.34
N GLY A 137 -37.98 -11.29 22.65
CA GLY A 137 -38.39 -12.40 23.51
C GLY A 137 -38.78 -12.00 24.93
N ASP A 138 -39.05 -10.72 25.20
CA ASP A 138 -39.69 -10.23 26.43
C ASP A 138 -40.92 -9.35 26.08
N ARG A 139 -41.88 -9.95 25.34
CA ARG A 139 -43.26 -9.48 25.30
C ARG A 139 -44.24 -10.64 25.25
#